data_AF-A0A8C2KL09-F1
#
_entry.id   AF-A0A8C2KL09-F1
#
_cell.length_a   1.000
_cell.length_b   1.000
_cell.length_c   1.000
_cell.angle_alpha   90.00
_cell.angle_beta   90.00
_cell.angle_gamma   90.00
#
_symmetry.space_group_name_H-M   'P 1'
#
loop_
_entity.id
_entity.type
_entity.pdbx_description
1 polymer ?
#
loop_
_entity_poly.entity_id
_entity_poly.type
_entity_poly.pdbx_seq_one_letter_code
_entity_poly.pdbx_strand_id
1 'polypeptide(L)'
;MYPTPLYAPAGHGAFTDVYEPAEDSFLLMDALEKDAEWLKGSRPSVCLEVGSGSGVVSAFLASVVGPGALYLCTDVNPAAAQCTLQTARCNHLQLQPVITDLVQCLLPRLNGKVDVLVFNPPYVVTPSDEVNENQKRSVMLHSQSRAFTMKTKYLLFEFACISIFIVCFNFSNFDVVFVIFISYFFIFLISFHLFLFTIN
;
A
#
# COMPACT_ATOMS: atom_id res chain seq x y z
N MET A 1 -3.40 15.36 -16.00
CA MET A 1 -2.62 14.12 -16.11
C MET A 1 -1.42 14.26 -15.20
N TYR A 2 -1.28 13.38 -14.22
CA TYR A 2 -0.17 13.38 -13.27
C TYR A 2 0.93 12.45 -13.79
N PRO A 3 2.17 12.92 -13.97
CA PRO A 3 3.25 12.05 -14.43
C PRO A 3 3.64 11.07 -13.32
N THR A 4 4.11 9.89 -13.71
CA THR A 4 4.79 8.98 -12.78
C THR A 4 6.01 9.68 -12.16
N PRO A 5 6.15 9.70 -10.82
CA PRO A 5 7.28 10.32 -10.14
C PRO A 5 8.61 9.68 -10.54
N LEU A 6 9.68 10.45 -10.43
CA LEU A 6 11.04 9.91 -10.51
C LEU A 6 11.31 9.09 -9.25
N TYR A 7 11.57 7.79 -9.37
CA TYR A 7 11.90 6.95 -8.23
C TYR A 7 13.38 6.56 -8.22
N ALA A 8 13.91 6.34 -7.02
CA ALA A 8 15.26 5.80 -6.83
C ALA A 8 15.39 4.42 -7.50
N PRO A 9 16.61 3.97 -7.85
CA PRO A 9 16.82 2.74 -8.63
C PRO A 9 16.58 1.48 -7.77
N ALA A 10 15.33 1.27 -7.34
CA ALA A 10 14.87 0.05 -6.69
C ALA A 10 15.21 -1.17 -7.55
N GLY A 11 15.52 -2.29 -6.92
CA GLY A 11 16.05 -3.49 -7.58
C GLY A 11 17.54 -3.41 -7.94
N HIS A 12 18.20 -2.26 -7.76
CA HIS A 12 19.57 -2.04 -8.24
C HIS A 12 20.46 -1.32 -7.22
N GLY A 13 21.78 -1.53 -7.32
CA GLY A 13 22.78 -0.80 -6.54
C GLY A 13 22.59 -0.91 -5.02
N ALA A 14 22.40 0.23 -4.34
CA ALA A 14 22.15 0.28 -2.90
C ALA A 14 20.73 -0.18 -2.50
N PHE A 15 19.84 -0.38 -3.48
CA PHE A 15 18.43 -0.74 -3.28
C PHE A 15 18.08 -2.07 -3.97
N THR A 16 19.04 -3.00 -4.10
CA THR A 16 18.84 -4.31 -4.73
C THR A 16 17.68 -5.10 -4.13
N ASP A 17 17.49 -5.02 -2.82
CA ASP A 17 16.43 -5.74 -2.11
C ASP A 17 15.13 -4.93 -1.96
N VAL A 18 15.01 -3.79 -2.67
CA VAL A 18 13.81 -2.95 -2.66
C VAL A 18 12.96 -3.30 -3.88
N TYR A 19 11.66 -3.45 -3.66
CA TYR A 19 10.70 -3.76 -4.72
C TYR A 19 10.69 -2.67 -5.79
N GLU A 20 10.99 -3.08 -7.03
CA GLU A 20 10.91 -2.22 -8.20
C GLU A 20 9.43 -2.00 -8.57
N PRO A 21 8.99 -0.75 -8.80
CA PRO A 21 7.62 -0.49 -9.28
C PRO A 21 7.25 -1.36 -10.48
N ALA A 22 6.16 -2.11 -10.34
CA ALA A 22 5.63 -2.97 -11.39
C ALA A 22 4.16 -2.64 -11.68
N GLU A 23 3.50 -3.50 -12.46
CA GLU A 23 2.13 -3.32 -12.95
C GLU A 23 1.12 -2.98 -11.85
N ASP A 24 1.25 -3.60 -10.67
CA ASP A 24 0.44 -3.33 -9.49
C ASP A 24 0.57 -1.90 -8.95
N SER A 25 1.78 -1.35 -9.00
CA SER A 25 2.14 -0.03 -8.54
C SER A 25 1.57 1.02 -9.50
N PHE A 26 1.67 0.75 -10.81
CA PHE A 26 1.08 1.60 -11.84
C PHE A 26 -0.44 1.58 -11.81
N LEU A 27 -1.06 0.40 -11.65
CA LEU A 27 -2.51 0.29 -11.50
C LEU A 27 -3.03 1.06 -10.28
N LEU A 28 -2.30 1.03 -9.16
CA LEU A 28 -2.62 1.80 -7.98
C LEU A 28 -2.46 3.31 -8.19
N MET A 29 -1.50 3.76 -9.00
CA MET A 29 -1.38 5.17 -9.37
C MET A 29 -2.49 5.62 -10.32
N ASP A 30 -2.87 4.81 -11.31
CA ASP A 30 -4.00 5.09 -12.21
C ASP A 30 -5.31 5.25 -11.43
N ALA A 31 -5.51 4.42 -10.41
CA ALA A 31 -6.60 4.54 -9.47
C ALA A 31 -6.60 5.89 -8.72
N LEU A 32 -5.46 6.26 -8.15
CA LEU A 32 -5.29 7.55 -7.48
C LEU A 32 -5.51 8.73 -8.45
N GLU A 33 -5.10 8.60 -9.71
CA GLU A 33 -5.33 9.61 -10.74
C GLU A 33 -6.83 9.77 -11.05
N LYS A 34 -7.55 8.67 -11.18
CA LYS A 34 -8.99 8.67 -11.48
C LYS A 34 -9.79 9.46 -10.44
N ASP A 35 -9.37 9.39 -9.18
CA ASP A 35 -10.04 10.06 -8.06
C ASP A 35 -9.33 11.35 -7.61
N ALA A 36 -8.39 11.87 -8.40
CA ALA A 36 -7.56 13.02 -8.05
C ALA A 36 -8.36 14.26 -7.66
N GLU A 37 -9.43 14.60 -8.39
CA GLU A 37 -10.27 15.76 -8.06
C GLU A 37 -10.96 15.61 -6.71
N TRP A 38 -11.42 14.40 -6.40
CA TRP A 38 -12.05 14.11 -5.12
C TRP A 38 -11.04 14.12 -3.96
N LEU A 39 -9.86 13.51 -4.15
CA LEU A 39 -8.76 13.52 -3.18
C LEU A 39 -8.27 14.95 -2.87
N LYS A 40 -8.20 15.82 -3.89
CA LYS A 40 -7.89 17.24 -3.67
C LYS A 40 -9.02 17.97 -2.94
N GLY A 41 -10.26 17.68 -3.31
CA GLY A 41 -11.46 18.29 -2.71
C GLY A 41 -11.65 17.93 -1.23
N SER A 42 -11.27 16.71 -0.83
CA SER A 42 -11.37 16.23 0.56
C SER A 42 -10.32 16.84 1.49
N ARG A 43 -9.24 17.43 0.94
CA ARG A 43 -8.16 18.11 1.69
C ARG A 43 -7.63 17.26 2.85
N PRO A 44 -7.13 16.04 2.58
CA PRO A 44 -6.62 15.16 3.63
C PRO A 44 -5.46 15.85 4.36
N SER A 45 -5.41 15.67 5.68
CA SER A 45 -4.35 16.18 6.55
C SER A 45 -3.26 15.13 6.79
N VAL A 46 -3.61 13.84 6.81
CA VAL A 46 -2.66 12.74 7.01
C VAL A 46 -2.89 11.62 5.99
N CYS A 47 -1.87 11.37 5.19
CA CYS A 47 -1.79 10.25 4.27
C CYS A 47 -0.76 9.24 4.80
N LEU A 48 -1.10 7.96 4.79
CA LEU A 48 -0.24 6.87 5.23
C LEU A 48 -0.16 5.81 4.14
N GLU A 49 1.05 5.47 3.69
CA GLU A 49 1.30 4.25 2.92
C GLU A 49 1.97 3.21 3.81
N VAL A 50 1.46 1.97 3.78
CA VAL A 50 2.09 0.82 4.43
C VAL A 50 2.85 0.00 3.40
N GLY A 51 4.11 -0.35 3.68
CA GLY A 51 4.96 -1.10 2.75
C GLY A 51 5.38 -0.27 1.54
N SER A 52 5.99 0.89 1.78
CA SER A 52 6.26 1.88 0.71
C SER A 52 7.22 1.44 -0.38
N GLY A 53 8.10 0.46 -0.13
CA GLY A 53 9.04 -0.04 -1.14
C GLY A 53 9.92 1.06 -1.73
N SER A 54 9.71 1.38 -3.01
CA SER A 54 10.42 2.47 -3.71
C SER A 54 9.93 3.88 -3.33
N GLY A 55 8.77 3.99 -2.70
CA GLY A 55 8.08 5.23 -2.37
C GLY A 55 7.35 5.90 -3.55
N VAL A 56 7.26 5.23 -4.71
CA VAL A 56 6.67 5.84 -5.92
C VAL A 56 5.18 6.17 -5.73
N VAL A 57 4.42 5.31 -5.05
CA VAL A 57 2.99 5.51 -4.83
C VAL A 57 2.74 6.65 -3.85
N SER A 58 3.48 6.71 -2.73
CA SER A 58 3.47 7.88 -1.84
C SER A 58 3.85 9.18 -2.56
N ALA A 59 4.87 9.15 -3.42
CA ALA A 59 5.27 10.32 -4.20
C ALA A 59 4.17 10.76 -5.18
N PHE A 60 3.48 9.80 -5.81
CA PHE A 60 2.36 10.07 -6.70
C PHE A 60 1.18 10.69 -5.93
N LEU A 61 0.79 10.06 -4.81
CA LEU A 61 -0.27 10.58 -3.93
C LEU A 61 0.04 12.01 -3.46
N ALA A 62 1.30 12.28 -3.09
CA ALA A 62 1.72 13.62 -2.68
C ALA A 62 1.65 14.65 -3.81
N SER A 63 1.92 14.22 -5.05
CA SER A 63 1.78 15.06 -6.24
C SER A 63 0.31 15.35 -6.56
N VAL A 64 -0.59 14.41 -6.30
CA VAL A 64 -2.04 14.56 -6.47
C VAL A 64 -2.65 15.48 -5.42
N VAL A 65 -2.39 15.19 -4.14
CA VAL A 65 -3.00 15.87 -2.98
C VAL A 65 -2.37 17.25 -2.72
N GLY A 66 -1.06 17.39 -2.91
CA GLY A 66 -0.32 18.62 -2.70
C GLY A 66 0.17 18.83 -1.25
N PRO A 67 1.04 19.82 -1.02
CA PRO A 67 1.90 19.93 0.16
C PRO A 67 1.18 20.21 1.50
N GLY A 68 -0.15 20.30 1.53
CA GLY A 68 -0.94 20.58 2.73
C GLY A 68 -1.13 19.36 3.65
N ALA A 69 -0.79 18.16 3.19
CA ALA A 69 -0.91 16.93 3.97
C ALA A 69 0.44 16.46 4.54
N LEU A 70 0.39 15.73 5.64
CA LEU A 70 1.49 14.93 6.15
C LEU A 70 1.52 13.57 5.43
N TYR A 71 2.64 13.22 4.82
CA TYR A 71 2.83 11.94 4.13
C TYR A 71 3.72 11.02 4.94
N LEU A 72 3.11 10.06 5.62
CA LEU A 72 3.81 8.99 6.33
C LEU A 72 3.92 7.76 5.44
N CYS A 73 5.06 7.11 5.50
CA CYS A 73 5.32 5.88 4.75
C CYS A 73 5.92 4.88 5.74
N THR A 74 5.45 3.65 5.80
CA THR A 74 6.10 2.61 6.60
C THR A 74 6.71 1.54 5.73
N ASP A 75 7.83 0.99 6.17
CA ASP A 75 8.38 -0.24 5.61
C ASP A 75 9.18 -0.98 6.67
N VAL A 76 9.18 -2.31 6.61
CA VAL A 76 10.02 -3.13 7.49
C VAL A 76 11.47 -3.16 7.00
N ASN A 77 11.69 -2.97 5.70
CA ASN A 77 13.01 -2.96 5.09
C ASN A 77 13.64 -1.55 5.22
N PRO A 78 14.77 -1.39 5.94
CA PRO A 78 15.47 -0.12 6.04
C PRO A 78 15.91 0.45 4.69
N ALA A 79 16.26 -0.41 3.72
CA ALA A 79 16.65 0.03 2.38
C ALA A 79 15.45 0.64 1.63
N ALA A 80 14.24 0.12 1.83
CA ALA A 80 13.01 0.69 1.26
C ALA A 80 12.72 2.07 1.85
N ALA A 81 12.83 2.23 3.17
CA ALA A 81 12.68 3.55 3.80
C ALA A 81 13.69 4.59 3.26
N GLN A 82 14.94 4.19 3.03
CA GLN A 82 15.95 5.05 2.39
C GLN A 82 15.63 5.33 0.91
N CYS A 83 15.15 4.31 0.18
CA CYS A 83 14.71 4.43 -1.21
C CYS A 83 13.57 5.44 -1.35
N THR A 84 12.54 5.33 -0.51
CA THR A 84 11.42 6.28 -0.41
C THR A 84 11.91 7.70 -0.13
N LEU A 85 12.88 7.87 0.78
CA LEU A 85 13.46 9.20 1.05
C LEU A 85 14.18 9.77 -0.18
N GLN A 86 14.90 8.94 -0.94
CA GLN A 86 15.56 9.37 -2.17
C GLN A 86 14.55 9.71 -3.27
N THR A 87 13.50 8.90 -3.45
CA THR A 87 12.36 9.19 -4.32
C THR A 87 11.72 10.53 -3.96
N ALA A 88 11.50 10.82 -2.68
CA ALA A 88 10.98 12.11 -2.23
C ALA A 88 11.89 13.27 -2.67
N ARG A 89 13.21 13.14 -2.49
CA ARG A 89 14.20 14.15 -2.88
C ARG A 89 14.22 14.40 -4.38
N CYS A 90 14.13 13.34 -5.20
CA CYS A 90 14.10 13.44 -6.66
C CYS A 90 12.89 14.23 -7.18
N ASN A 91 11.79 14.25 -6.43
CA ASN A 91 10.55 14.95 -6.82
C ASN A 91 10.30 16.24 -6.02
N HIS A 92 11.23 16.66 -5.16
CA HIS A 92 11.07 17.81 -4.28
C HIS A 92 9.84 17.70 -3.34
N LEU A 93 9.54 16.48 -2.88
CA LEU A 93 8.42 16.16 -1.99
C LEU A 93 8.90 15.95 -0.55
N GLN A 94 7.97 16.07 0.40
CA GLN A 94 8.21 15.78 1.81
C GLN A 94 7.48 14.48 2.20
N LEU A 95 8.18 13.35 2.05
CA LEU A 95 7.74 12.07 2.58
C LEU A 95 8.46 11.77 3.89
N GLN A 96 7.77 11.12 4.84
CA GLN A 96 8.28 10.77 6.16
C GLN A 96 8.29 9.24 6.32
N PRO A 97 9.32 8.55 5.76
CA PRO A 97 9.43 7.11 5.91
C PRO A 97 9.83 6.71 7.33
N VAL A 98 9.19 5.65 7.85
CA VAL A 98 9.40 5.11 9.19
C VAL A 98 9.64 3.60 9.08
N ILE A 99 10.75 3.14 9.68
CA ILE A 99 11.08 1.71 9.69
C ILE A 99 10.27 1.04 10.80
N THR A 100 9.28 0.23 10.43
CA THR A 100 8.40 -0.49 11.36
C THR A 100 7.71 -1.67 10.67
N ASP A 101 7.30 -2.66 11.45
CA ASP A 101 6.34 -3.65 10.98
C ASP A 101 4.93 -3.03 10.94
N LEU A 102 4.32 -3.04 9.75
CA LEU A 102 3.03 -2.41 9.45
C LEU A 102 2.93 -0.96 9.97
N VAL A 103 2.27 -0.78 11.10
CA VAL A 103 2.02 0.54 11.74
C VAL A 103 2.32 0.53 13.23
N GLN A 104 3.00 -0.50 13.74
CA GLN A 104 3.14 -0.76 15.18
C GLN A 104 3.67 0.44 15.96
N CYS A 105 4.68 1.15 15.42
CA CYS A 105 5.26 2.31 16.10
C CYS A 105 4.42 3.60 16.02
N LEU A 106 3.40 3.62 15.16
CA LEU A 106 2.54 4.78 14.93
C LEU A 106 1.27 4.74 15.79
N LEU A 107 0.94 3.57 16.34
CA LEU A 107 -0.21 3.37 17.21
C LEU A 107 0.19 3.54 18.69
N PRO A 108 -0.74 4.05 19.54
CA PRO A 108 -2.10 4.49 19.23
C PRO A 108 -2.17 5.94 18.72
N ARG A 109 -1.04 6.59 18.45
CA ARG A 109 -0.95 8.04 18.20
C ARG A 109 -1.71 8.48 16.94
N LEU A 110 -1.81 7.61 15.95
CA LEU A 110 -2.54 7.83 14.70
C LEU A 110 -3.98 7.27 14.66
N ASN A 111 -4.50 6.72 15.76
CA ASN A 111 -5.88 6.20 15.79
C ASN A 111 -6.87 7.31 15.39
N GLY A 112 -7.66 7.04 14.35
CA GLY A 112 -8.67 7.97 13.82
C GLY A 112 -8.11 9.27 13.23
N LYS A 113 -6.82 9.33 12.90
CA LYS A 113 -6.17 10.53 12.33
C LYS A 113 -5.72 10.39 10.89
N VAL A 114 -5.70 9.17 10.36
CA VAL A 114 -5.33 8.92 8.97
C VAL A 114 -6.55 9.20 8.10
N ASP A 115 -6.40 10.06 7.10
CA ASP A 115 -7.47 10.40 6.17
C ASP A 115 -7.42 9.48 4.95
N VAL A 116 -6.20 9.23 4.44
CA VAL A 116 -5.92 8.33 3.32
C VAL A 116 -4.93 7.26 3.77
N LEU A 117 -5.32 6.00 3.67
CA LEU A 117 -4.43 4.85 3.87
C LEU A 117 -4.30 4.06 2.58
N VAL A 118 -3.05 3.88 2.14
CA VAL A 118 -2.67 3.13 0.95
C VAL A 118 -1.90 1.88 1.37
N PHE A 119 -2.23 0.73 0.79
CA PHE A 119 -1.51 -0.51 1.03
C PHE A 119 -1.40 -1.35 -0.24
N ASN A 120 -0.18 -1.55 -0.73
CA ASN A 120 0.13 -2.51 -1.78
C ASN A 120 1.00 -3.65 -1.20
N PRO A 121 0.40 -4.63 -0.51
CA PRO A 121 1.15 -5.69 0.16
C PRO A 121 1.84 -6.65 -0.82
N PRO A 122 2.88 -7.36 -0.38
CA PRO A 122 3.48 -8.42 -1.19
C PRO A 122 2.46 -9.54 -1.46
N TYR A 123 2.28 -9.87 -2.73
CA TYR A 123 1.39 -10.96 -3.20
C TYR A 123 2.15 -12.07 -3.95
N VAL A 124 3.46 -11.91 -4.19
CA VAL A 124 4.28 -12.87 -4.94
C VAL A 124 4.77 -14.01 -4.03
N VAL A 125 4.50 -15.24 -4.46
CA VAL A 125 4.97 -16.50 -3.87
C VAL A 125 6.51 -16.56 -3.90
N THR A 126 7.18 -16.48 -2.76
CA THR A 126 8.63 -16.77 -2.65
C THR A 126 8.88 -18.28 -2.72
N PRO A 127 9.81 -18.83 -3.50
CA PRO A 127 9.99 -20.28 -3.53
C PRO A 127 10.40 -20.80 -2.14
N SER A 128 9.67 -21.76 -1.57
CA SER A 128 10.17 -22.55 -0.44
C SER A 128 11.04 -23.68 -0.97
N ASP A 129 12.20 -23.90 -0.34
CA ASP A 129 13.05 -25.04 -0.65
C ASP A 129 12.38 -26.36 -0.20
N GLU A 130 12.52 -27.40 -1.03
CA GLU A 130 12.25 -28.83 -0.73
C GLU A 130 10.80 -29.33 -0.45
N VAL A 131 9.87 -29.25 -1.42
CA VAL A 131 8.65 -30.10 -1.56
C VAL A 131 8.17 -30.07 -3.04
N ASN A 132 7.37 -31.03 -3.51
CA ASN A 132 6.88 -31.11 -4.91
C ASN A 132 6.17 -29.83 -5.43
N GLU A 133 6.48 -29.42 -6.67
CA GLU A 133 6.14 -28.11 -7.27
C GLU A 133 4.64 -27.76 -7.33
N ASN A 134 3.77 -28.73 -7.59
CA ASN A 134 2.32 -28.50 -7.68
C ASN A 134 1.67 -28.32 -6.29
N GLN A 135 2.24 -28.95 -5.25
CA GLN A 135 1.76 -28.80 -3.89
C GLN A 135 2.31 -27.52 -3.23
N LYS A 136 3.53 -27.09 -3.63
CA LYS A 136 4.15 -25.80 -3.27
C LYS A 136 3.29 -24.61 -3.67
N ARG A 137 2.87 -24.55 -4.93
CA ARG A 137 2.11 -23.40 -5.45
C ARG A 137 0.79 -23.21 -4.71
N SER A 138 -0.03 -24.26 -4.57
CA SER A 138 -1.32 -24.12 -3.87
C SER A 138 -1.16 -23.78 -2.39
N VAL A 139 -0.28 -24.45 -1.65
CA VAL A 139 -0.08 -24.18 -0.22
C VAL A 139 0.44 -22.77 0.00
N MET A 140 1.35 -22.31 -0.85
CA MET A 140 1.94 -21.00 -0.69
C MET A 140 1.06 -19.85 -1.15
N LEU A 141 0.30 -20.05 -2.24
CA LEU A 141 -0.78 -19.13 -2.61
C LEU A 141 -1.77 -19.01 -1.44
N HIS A 142 -2.09 -20.11 -0.75
CA HIS A 142 -2.98 -20.10 0.41
C HIS A 142 -2.39 -19.39 1.64
N SER A 143 -1.11 -19.61 1.96
CA SER A 143 -0.45 -18.96 3.10
C SER A 143 -0.24 -17.46 2.87
N GLN A 144 0.19 -17.05 1.66
CA GLN A 144 0.29 -15.65 1.23
C GLN A 144 -1.08 -14.98 1.27
N SER A 145 -2.10 -15.63 0.73
CA SER A 145 -3.49 -15.17 0.79
C SER A 145 -3.99 -14.95 2.22
N ARG A 146 -3.66 -15.87 3.14
CA ARG A 146 -4.01 -15.74 4.57
C ARG A 146 -3.22 -14.61 5.24
N ALA A 147 -1.92 -14.47 4.97
CA ALA A 147 -1.10 -13.40 5.52
C ALA A 147 -1.54 -12.02 5.02
N PHE A 148 -1.79 -11.89 3.72
CA PHE A 148 -2.44 -10.74 3.10
C PHE A 148 -3.75 -10.42 3.83
N THR A 149 -4.64 -11.41 3.96
CA THR A 149 -5.95 -11.24 4.61
C THR A 149 -5.77 -10.74 6.03
N MET A 150 -4.89 -11.37 6.83
CA MET A 150 -4.68 -10.97 8.22
C MET A 150 -4.10 -9.56 8.33
N LYS A 151 -3.15 -9.17 7.48
CA LYS A 151 -2.56 -7.82 7.48
C LYS A 151 -3.60 -6.77 7.10
N THR A 152 -4.38 -7.01 6.05
CA THR A 152 -5.47 -6.12 5.64
C THR A 152 -6.55 -6.02 6.72
N LYS A 153 -6.93 -7.14 7.33
CA LYS A 153 -7.86 -7.17 8.48
C LYS A 153 -7.34 -6.39 9.68
N TYR A 154 -6.05 -6.52 9.99
CA TYR A 154 -5.40 -5.78 11.07
C TYR A 154 -5.44 -4.28 10.82
N LEU A 155 -5.05 -3.83 9.62
CA LEU A 155 -5.11 -2.41 9.25
C LEU A 155 -6.55 -1.87 9.28
N LEU A 156 -7.52 -2.62 8.74
CA LEU A 156 -8.94 -2.26 8.80
C LEU A 156 -9.46 -2.15 10.24
N PHE A 157 -9.00 -3.02 11.15
CA PHE A 157 -9.40 -2.99 12.56
C PHE A 157 -8.81 -1.78 13.29
N GLU A 158 -7.50 -1.56 13.17
CA GLU A 158 -6.81 -0.45 13.84
C GLU A 158 -7.27 0.92 13.35
N PHE A 159 -7.76 0.97 12.12
CA PHE A 159 -8.18 2.19 11.47
C PHE A 159 -9.65 2.21 11.06
N ALA A 160 -10.53 1.58 11.83
CA ALA A 160 -11.97 1.51 11.57
C ALA A 160 -12.71 2.86 11.40
N CYS A 161 -12.04 4.00 11.67
CA CYS A 161 -12.57 5.35 11.45
C CYS A 161 -11.90 6.11 10.28
N ILE A 162 -11.14 5.42 9.42
CA ILE A 162 -10.51 6.04 8.25
C ILE A 162 -11.58 6.50 7.25
N SER A 163 -11.34 7.67 6.65
CA SER A 163 -12.21 8.19 5.59
C SER A 163 -11.95 7.49 4.24
N ILE A 164 -10.70 7.09 3.96
CA ILE A 164 -10.29 6.53 2.66
C ILE A 164 -9.28 5.39 2.83
N PHE A 165 -9.64 4.18 2.39
CA PHE A 165 -8.75 3.00 2.38
C PHE A 165 -8.61 2.45 0.96
N ILE A 166 -7.40 2.53 0.42
CA ILE A 166 -7.08 2.10 -0.95
C ILE A 166 -6.11 0.92 -0.86
N VAL A 167 -6.51 -0.23 -1.42
CA VAL A 167 -5.70 -1.45 -1.40
C VAL A 167 -5.69 -2.06 -2.80
N CYS A 168 -4.48 -2.35 -3.30
CA CYS A 168 -4.31 -3.08 -4.55
C CYS A 168 -4.32 -4.60 -4.28
N PHE A 169 -4.95 -5.37 -5.17
CA PHE A 169 -5.01 -6.84 -5.11
C PHE A 169 -4.68 -7.44 -6.48
N ASN A 170 -3.93 -8.55 -6.49
CA ASN A 170 -3.75 -9.39 -7.68
C ASN A 170 -4.71 -10.59 -7.63
N PHE A 171 -5.41 -10.87 -8.73
CA PHE A 171 -6.67 -11.62 -8.77
C PHE A 171 -6.55 -13.15 -8.81
N SER A 172 -5.40 -13.73 -8.46
CA SER A 172 -5.27 -15.20 -8.52
C SER A 172 -6.07 -15.97 -7.46
N ASN A 173 -6.70 -15.31 -6.46
CA ASN A 173 -7.49 -15.96 -5.39
C ASN A 173 -8.80 -15.21 -5.08
N PHE A 174 -9.83 -15.42 -5.90
CA PHE A 174 -11.20 -14.90 -5.72
C PHE A 174 -11.78 -15.11 -4.30
N ASP A 175 -11.45 -16.24 -3.65
CA ASP A 175 -11.95 -16.58 -2.32
C ASP A 175 -11.51 -15.57 -1.23
N VAL A 176 -10.36 -14.92 -1.42
CA VAL A 176 -9.76 -14.02 -0.43
C VAL A 176 -10.44 -12.66 -0.43
N VAL A 177 -10.67 -12.12 -1.63
CA VAL A 177 -11.39 -10.85 -1.83
C VAL A 177 -12.82 -10.99 -1.30
N PHE A 178 -13.48 -12.12 -1.58
CA PHE A 178 -14.84 -12.38 -1.12
C PHE A 178 -14.94 -12.53 0.41
N VAL A 179 -13.96 -13.16 1.07
CA VAL A 179 -13.91 -13.27 2.54
C VAL A 179 -13.66 -11.93 3.22
N ILE A 180 -12.80 -11.08 2.66
CA ILE A 180 -12.61 -9.70 3.15
C ILE A 180 -13.89 -8.88 2.92
N PHE A 181 -14.54 -9.04 1.77
CA PHE A 181 -15.77 -8.31 1.45
C PHE A 181 -16.95 -8.71 2.37
N ILE A 182 -17.24 -10.01 2.53
CA ILE A 182 -18.35 -10.49 3.36
C ILE A 182 -18.13 -10.24 4.85
N SER A 183 -16.90 -10.38 5.35
CA SER A 183 -16.62 -10.19 6.78
C SER A 183 -16.83 -8.74 7.23
N TYR A 184 -16.74 -7.76 6.32
CA TYR A 184 -16.77 -6.33 6.65
C TYR A 184 -17.96 -5.56 6.10
N PHE A 185 -18.68 -6.09 5.09
CA PHE A 185 -19.95 -5.53 4.63
C PHE A 185 -21.02 -5.49 5.75
N PHE A 186 -20.90 -6.36 6.75
CA PHE A 186 -21.81 -6.41 7.90
C PHE A 186 -21.43 -5.50 9.09
N ILE A 187 -20.22 -4.94 9.14
CA ILE A 187 -19.73 -4.26 10.35
C ILE A 187 -19.83 -2.72 10.25
N PHE A 188 -19.81 -2.10 9.06
CA PHE A 188 -19.74 -0.63 8.99
C PHE A 188 -20.63 -0.01 7.91
N LEU A 189 -21.67 0.69 8.38
CA LEU A 189 -22.62 1.54 7.64
C LEU A 189 -22.07 2.97 7.42
N ILE A 190 -20.74 3.14 7.34
CA ILE A 190 -20.07 4.44 7.21
C ILE A 190 -19.40 4.49 5.83
N SER A 191 -19.53 5.62 5.12
CA SER A 191 -19.10 5.82 3.73
C SER A 191 -17.62 5.54 3.48
N PHE A 192 -17.26 4.27 3.26
CA PHE A 192 -15.96 3.87 2.74
C PHE A 192 -15.97 3.92 1.21
N HIS A 193 -15.02 4.67 0.63
CA HIS A 193 -14.67 4.47 -0.77
C HIS A 193 -13.56 3.41 -0.82
N LEU A 194 -13.98 2.13 -0.78
CA LEU A 194 -13.08 1.00 -1.01
C LEU A 194 -12.93 0.81 -2.51
N PHE A 195 -11.75 1.09 -3.04
CA PHE A 195 -11.44 0.84 -4.43
C PHE A 195 -10.72 -0.50 -4.60
N LEU A 196 -11.33 -1.40 -5.37
CA LEU A 196 -10.79 -2.70 -5.76
C LEU A 196 -10.42 -2.64 -7.25
N PHE A 197 -9.17 -2.95 -7.59
CA PHE A 197 -8.69 -2.96 -8.98
C PHE A 197 -8.15 -4.33 -9.37
N THR A 198 -8.26 -4.65 -10.66
CA THR A 198 -7.94 -5.96 -11.24
C THR A 198 -6.79 -5.83 -12.25
N ILE A 199 -5.79 -6.70 -12.17
CA ILE A 199 -4.83 -6.97 -13.24
C ILE A 199 -5.39 -8.18 -14.01
N ASN A 200 -5.58 -8.07 -15.32
CA ASN A 200 -6.09 -9.14 -16.20
C ASN A 200 -4.96 -9.96 -16.82
#